data_AF-A0A1W0A6J5-F1
#
_entry.id   AF-A0A1W0A6J5-F1
#
_cell.length_a   1.000
_cell.length_b   1.000
_cell.length_c   1.000
_cell.angle_alpha   90.00
_cell.angle_beta   90.00
_cell.angle_gamma   90.00
#
_symmetry.space_group_name_H-M   'P 1'
#
loop_
_entity.id
_entity.type
_entity.pdbx_description
1 polymer ?
#
loop_
_entity_poly.entity_id
_entity_poly.type
_entity_poly.pdbx_seq_one_letter_code
_entity_poly.pdbx_strand_id
1 'polypeptide(L)'
;MRGNLFERLGTSFALLGATITGTYLTIDLAISSTESSALKERQLWEKNLLPLKKEALERLKSPSNDEEKQRLDQVVARVDEAEKRIQATEKDVMDMKISWAATQHRVESFFGL
;
A
#
# COMPACT_ATOMS: atom_id res chain seq x y z
N MET A 1 40.26 -5.11 35.25
CA MET A 1 39.85 -4.99 33.83
C MET A 1 38.31 -5.12 33.68
N ARG A 2 37.52 -4.15 34.17
CA ARG A 2 36.05 -4.16 34.03
C ARG A 2 35.50 -3.09 33.08
N GLY A 3 36.27 -2.03 32.77
CA GLY A 3 35.82 -0.93 31.89
C GLY A 3 35.60 -1.33 30.42
N ASN A 4 36.43 -2.23 29.87
CA ASN A 4 36.42 -2.56 28.44
C ASN A 4 35.22 -3.44 28.01
N LEU A 5 34.53 -4.12 28.94
CA LEU A 5 33.36 -4.95 28.61
C LEU A 5 32.08 -4.10 28.50
N PHE A 6 31.89 -3.14 29.42
CA PHE A 6 30.75 -2.23 29.40
C PHE A 6 30.80 -1.24 28.24
N GLU A 7 31.98 -0.73 27.88
CA GLU A 7 32.16 0.14 26.71
C GLU A 7 31.88 -0.61 25.39
N ARG A 8 32.29 -1.89 25.28
CA ARG A 8 32.01 -2.74 24.11
C ARG A 8 30.53 -3.14 24.01
N LEU A 9 29.87 -3.39 25.14
CA LEU A 9 28.43 -3.63 25.16
C LEU A 9 27.66 -2.35 24.78
N GLY A 10 28.02 -1.20 25.34
CA GLY A 10 27.40 0.08 25.02
C GLY A 10 27.54 0.47 23.55
N THR A 11 28.73 0.29 22.95
CA THR A 11 28.93 0.52 21.51
C THR A 11 28.18 -0.49 20.63
N SER A 12 28.08 -1.75 21.04
CA SER A 12 27.29 -2.76 20.32
C SER A 12 25.78 -2.45 20.37
N PHE A 13 25.27 -1.99 21.51
CA PHE A 13 23.88 -1.53 21.65
C PHE A 13 23.62 -0.23 20.87
N ALA A 14 24.58 0.70 20.84
CA ALA A 14 24.47 1.93 20.05
C ALA A 14 24.47 1.63 18.54
N LEU A 15 25.28 0.68 18.08
CA LEU A 15 25.27 0.21 16.69
C LEU A 15 23.97 -0.50 16.34
N LEU A 16 23.47 -1.38 17.23
CA LEU A 16 22.15 -2.00 17.09
C LEU A 16 21.05 -0.94 16.99
N GLY A 17 21.02 0.02 17.92
CA GLY A 17 20.07 1.13 17.89
C GLY A 17 20.13 1.95 16.59
N ALA A 18 21.33 2.33 16.13
CA ALA A 18 21.50 3.08 14.89
C ALA A 18 21.01 2.29 13.65
N THR A 19 21.29 0.97 13.59
CA THR A 19 20.81 0.11 12.49
C THR A 19 19.30 -0.10 12.53
N ILE A 20 18.70 -0.24 13.72
CA ILE A 20 17.26 -0.34 13.90
C ILE A 20 16.59 0.95 13.44
N THR A 21 17.07 2.12 13.88
CA THR A 21 16.50 3.42 13.47
C THR A 21 16.57 3.64 11.95
N GLY A 22 17.70 3.30 11.31
CA GLY A 22 17.83 3.40 9.84
C GLY A 22 16.90 2.44 9.10
N THR A 23 16.72 1.22 9.62
CA THR A 23 15.81 0.23 9.06
C THR A 23 14.35 0.67 9.21
N TYR A 24 13.99 1.26 10.36
CA TYR A 24 12.67 1.83 10.60
C TYR A 24 12.31 2.90 9.58
N LEU A 25 13.18 3.90 9.42
CA LEU A 25 12.97 4.99 8.46
C LEU A 25 12.82 4.46 7.03
N THR A 26 13.59 3.43 6.67
CA THR A 26 13.52 2.82 5.33
C THR A 26 12.18 2.12 5.11
N ILE A 27 11.66 1.39 6.10
CA ILE A 27 10.37 0.71 6.02
C ILE A 27 9.23 1.74 6.00
N ASP A 28 9.28 2.77 6.86
CA ASP A 28 8.30 3.86 6.87
C ASP A 28 8.24 4.60 5.53
N LEU A 29 9.41 4.88 4.93
CA LEU A 29 9.51 5.48 3.59
C LEU A 29 8.94 4.57 2.52
N ALA A 30 9.23 3.27 2.57
CA ALA A 30 8.69 2.30 1.61
C ALA A 30 7.15 2.23 1.70
N ILE A 31 6.59 2.15 2.91
CA ILE A 31 5.14 2.15 3.14
C ILE A 31 4.53 3.46 2.62
N SER A 32 5.13 4.60 2.95
CA SER A 32 4.65 5.93 2.52
C SER A 32 4.70 6.08 0.99
N SER A 33 5.74 5.55 0.36
CA SER A 33 5.87 5.56 -1.11
C SER A 33 4.80 4.69 -1.76
N THR A 34 4.57 3.47 -1.25
CA THR A 34 3.52 2.58 -1.76
C THR A 34 2.13 3.18 -1.57
N GLU A 35 1.87 3.81 -0.42
CA GLU A 35 0.63 4.56 -0.17
C GLU A 35 0.44 5.70 -1.16
N SER A 36 1.47 6.52 -1.42
CA SER A 36 1.39 7.60 -2.40
C SER A 36 1.07 7.09 -3.80
N SER A 37 1.66 5.97 -4.20
CA SER A 37 1.37 5.34 -5.50
C SER A 37 -0.07 4.82 -5.57
N ALA A 38 -0.54 4.11 -4.53
CA ALA A 38 -1.91 3.61 -4.45
C ALA A 38 -2.95 4.75 -4.53
N LEU A 39 -2.71 5.87 -3.81
CA LEU A 39 -3.57 7.04 -3.86
C LEU A 39 -3.60 7.69 -5.26
N LYS A 40 -2.45 7.80 -5.93
CA LYS A 40 -2.38 8.32 -7.30
C LYS A 40 -3.13 7.43 -8.27
N GLU A 41 -2.98 6.10 -8.16
CA GLU A 41 -3.71 5.15 -9.00
C GLU A 41 -5.22 5.23 -8.77
N ARG A 42 -5.67 5.32 -7.52
CA ARG A 42 -7.07 5.55 -7.18
C ARG A 42 -7.61 6.84 -7.80
N GLN A 43 -6.90 7.96 -7.65
CA GLN A 43 -7.31 9.24 -8.23
C GLN A 43 -7.37 9.18 -9.76
N LEU A 44 -6.41 8.52 -10.41
CA LEU A 44 -6.43 8.33 -11.86
C LEU A 44 -7.60 7.47 -12.32
N TRP A 45 -7.94 6.41 -11.58
CA TRP A 45 -9.09 5.58 -11.86
C TRP A 45 -10.41 6.34 -11.66
N GLU A 46 -10.56 7.07 -10.56
CA GLU A 46 -11.75 7.88 -10.27
C GLU A 46 -11.97 8.97 -11.31
N LYS A 47 -10.89 9.59 -11.78
CA LYS A 47 -10.96 10.67 -12.77
C LYS A 47 -11.22 10.17 -14.20
N ASN A 48 -10.60 9.05 -14.59
CA ASN A 48 -10.57 8.63 -16.00
C ASN A 48 -11.44 7.41 -16.29
N LEU A 49 -11.47 6.41 -15.41
CA LEU A 49 -12.09 5.11 -15.68
C LEU A 49 -13.50 5.00 -15.08
N LEU A 50 -13.72 5.57 -13.89
CA LEU A 50 -15.03 5.57 -13.25
C LEU A 50 -16.12 6.29 -14.09
N PRO A 51 -15.85 7.45 -14.75
CA PRO A 51 -16.84 8.08 -15.62
C PRO A 51 -17.19 7.20 -16.82
N LEU A 52 -16.22 6.49 -17.40
CA LEU A 52 -16.45 5.57 -18.53
C LEU A 52 -17.37 4.41 -18.13
N LYS A 53 -17.19 3.84 -16.94
CA LYS A 53 -18.09 2.81 -16.40
C LYS A 53 -19.49 3.36 -16.18
N LYS A 54 -19.64 4.57 -15.63
CA LYS A 54 -20.95 5.21 -15.46
C LYS A 54 -21.65 5.45 -16.81
N GLU A 55 -20.93 6.00 -17.78
CA GLU A 55 -21.46 6.22 -19.13
C GLU A 55 -21.83 4.89 -19.82
N ALA A 56 -21.00 3.86 -19.68
CA ALA A 56 -21.28 2.55 -20.25
C ALA A 56 -22.53 1.91 -19.63
N LEU A 57 -22.69 2.01 -18.30
CA LEU A 57 -23.88 1.53 -17.58
C LEU A 57 -25.15 2.29 -17.97
N GLU A 58 -25.07 3.60 -18.20
CA GLU A 58 -26.20 4.39 -18.70
C GLU A 58 -26.60 3.96 -20.12
N ARG A 59 -25.63 3.75 -21.02
CA ARG A 59 -25.89 3.28 -22.40
C ARG A 59 -26.42 1.84 -22.44
N LEU A 60 -26.01 0.99 -21.50
CA LEU A 60 -26.52 -0.38 -21.37
C LEU A 60 -28.02 -0.46 -21.03
N LYS A 61 -28.66 0.63 -20.58
CA LYS A 61 -30.11 0.68 -20.34
C LYS A 61 -30.91 0.63 -21.64
N SER A 62 -30.37 1.18 -22.72
CA SER A 62 -31.00 1.25 -24.04
C SER A 62 -29.96 1.06 -25.15
N PRO A 63 -29.37 -0.14 -25.28
CA PRO A 63 -28.36 -0.41 -26.30
C PRO A 63 -28.98 -0.37 -27.70
N SER A 64 -28.26 0.16 -28.67
CA SER A 64 -28.73 0.26 -30.06
C SER A 64 -28.74 -1.10 -30.78
N ASN A 65 -27.86 -2.02 -30.39
CA ASN A 65 -27.81 -3.41 -30.87
C ASN A 65 -27.01 -4.33 -29.92
N ASP A 66 -27.02 -5.63 -30.22
CA ASP A 66 -26.32 -6.64 -29.42
C ASP A 66 -24.79 -6.48 -29.42
N GLU A 67 -24.20 -5.98 -30.52
CA GLU A 67 -22.76 -5.70 -30.60
C GLU A 67 -22.34 -4.56 -29.68
N GLU A 68 -23.13 -3.48 -29.61
CA GLU A 68 -22.91 -2.36 -28.71
C GLU A 68 -23.04 -2.83 -27.26
N LYS A 69 -24.08 -3.62 -26.96
CA LYS A 69 -24.24 -4.22 -25.63
C LYS A 69 -23.00 -5.01 -25.20
N GLN A 70 -22.50 -5.90 -26.05
CA GLN A 70 -21.28 -6.66 -25.76
C GLN A 70 -20.05 -5.77 -25.55
N ARG A 71 -19.88 -4.72 -26.36
CA ARG A 71 -18.77 -3.77 -26.19
C ARG A 71 -18.87 -3.01 -24.86
N LEU A 72 -20.07 -2.54 -24.51
CA LEU A 72 -20.31 -1.82 -23.26
C LEU A 72 -20.08 -2.73 -22.05
N ASP A 73 -20.56 -3.99 -22.09
CA ASP A 73 -20.30 -4.99 -21.05
C ASP A 73 -18.79 -5.25 -20.89
N GLN A 74 -18.04 -5.33 -21.99
CA GLN A 74 -16.57 -5.46 -21.94
C GLN A 74 -15.88 -4.24 -21.33
N VAL A 75 -16.37 -3.03 -21.61
CA VAL A 75 -15.84 -1.79 -21.01
C VAL A 75 -16.07 -1.82 -19.50
N VAL A 76 -17.29 -2.14 -19.04
CA VAL A 76 -17.60 -2.26 -17.61
C VAL A 76 -16.71 -3.32 -16.95
N ALA A 77 -16.58 -4.51 -17.55
CA ALA A 77 -15.75 -5.58 -17.01
C ALA A 77 -14.27 -5.18 -16.86
N ARG A 78 -13.72 -4.44 -17.83
CA ARG A 78 -12.33 -3.95 -17.76
C ARG A 78 -12.14 -2.88 -16.69
N VAL A 79 -13.11 -1.99 -16.50
CA VAL A 79 -13.05 -0.99 -15.43
C VAL A 79 -13.15 -1.66 -14.06
N ASP A 80 -14.00 -2.67 -13.92
CA ASP A 80 -14.16 -3.46 -12.69
C ASP A 80 -12.88 -4.24 -12.35
N GLU A 81 -12.22 -4.80 -13.36
CA GLU A 81 -10.94 -5.48 -13.17
C GLU A 81 -9.85 -4.50 -12.71
N ALA A 82 -9.81 -3.29 -13.28
CA ALA A 82 -8.91 -2.24 -12.82
C ALA A 82 -9.21 -1.80 -11.38
N GLU A 83 -10.50 -1.68 -11.03
CA GLU A 83 -10.94 -1.36 -9.66
C GLU A 83 -10.47 -2.42 -8.67
N LYS A 84 -10.62 -3.71 -9.00
CA LYS A 84 -10.14 -4.82 -8.16
C LYS A 84 -8.64 -4.78 -7.93
N ARG A 85 -7.84 -4.46 -8.96
CA ARG A 85 -6.39 -4.32 -8.81
C ARG A 85 -6.02 -3.20 -7.84
N ILE A 86 -6.67 -2.04 -7.96
CA ILE A 86 -6.43 -0.90 -7.07
C ILE A 86 -6.82 -1.25 -5.62
N GLN A 87 -7.97 -1.90 -5.41
CA GLN A 87 -8.39 -2.37 -4.09
C GLN A 87 -7.40 -3.37 -3.48
N ALA A 88 -6.79 -4.24 -4.30
CA ALA A 88 -5.75 -5.15 -3.84
C ALA A 88 -4.50 -4.37 -3.38
N THR A 89 -4.02 -3.40 -4.17
CA THR A 89 -2.88 -2.54 -3.79
C THR A 89 -3.14 -1.74 -2.51
N GLU A 90 -4.34 -1.18 -2.35
CA GLU A 90 -4.72 -0.46 -1.13
C GLU A 90 -4.77 -1.38 0.09
N LYS A 91 -5.26 -2.61 -0.09
CA LYS A 91 -5.23 -3.62 0.95
C LYS A 91 -3.79 -3.98 1.33
N ASP A 92 -2.90 -4.17 0.37
CA ASP A 92 -1.50 -4.46 0.64
C ASP A 92 -0.83 -3.34 1.46
N VAL A 93 -1.13 -2.07 1.17
CA VAL A 93 -0.67 -0.93 1.98
C VAL A 93 -1.18 -1.01 3.42
N MET A 94 -2.46 -1.35 3.62
CA MET A 94 -3.02 -1.53 4.97
C MET A 94 -2.34 -2.70 5.71
N ASP A 95 -2.16 -3.85 5.04
CA ASP A 95 -1.53 -5.02 5.62
C ASP A 95 -0.06 -4.74 5.99
N MET A 96 0.67 -3.99 5.14
CA MET A 96 2.02 -3.50 5.45
C MET A 96 2.04 -2.62 6.70
N LYS A 97 1.11 -1.67 6.82
CA LYS A 97 1.00 -0.78 8.00
C LYS A 97 0.72 -1.57 9.29
N ILE A 98 -0.21 -2.53 9.23
CA ILE A 98 -0.55 -3.39 10.37
C ILE A 98 0.66 -4.25 10.78
N SER A 99 1.29 -4.92 9.81
CA SER A 99 2.48 -5.73 10.06
C SER A 99 3.63 -4.90 10.62
N TRP A 100 3.77 -3.66 10.13
CA TRP A 100 4.80 -2.75 10.60
C TRP A 100 4.54 -2.30 12.05
N ALA A 101 3.33 -1.85 12.37
CA ALA A 101 2.97 -1.49 13.74
C ALA A 101 3.18 -2.66 14.73
N ALA A 102 2.83 -3.88 14.33
CA ALA A 102 3.08 -5.07 15.14
C ALA A 102 4.58 -5.35 15.34
N THR A 103 5.40 -5.06 14.32
CA THR A 103 6.87 -5.16 14.42
C THR A 103 7.42 -4.11 15.35
N GLN A 104 6.94 -2.86 15.25
CA GLN A 104 7.35 -1.76 16.12
C GLN A 104 7.12 -2.11 17.59
N HIS A 105 5.91 -2.55 17.92
CA HIS A 105 5.56 -2.98 19.28
C HIS A 105 6.45 -4.12 19.80
N ARG A 106 6.81 -5.10 18.96
CA ARG A 106 7.70 -6.22 19.36
C ARG A 106 9.11 -5.74 19.67
N VAL A 107 9.64 -4.80 18.89
CA VAL A 107 10.97 -4.22 19.11
C VAL A 107 10.96 -3.38 20.38
N GLU A 108 9.96 -2.52 20.57
CA GLU A 108 9.78 -1.75 21.81
C GLU A 108 9.75 -2.67 23.03
N SER A 109 8.95 -3.74 22.96
CA SER A 109 8.88 -4.76 24.01
C SER A 109 10.22 -5.48 24.26
N PHE A 110 11.00 -5.77 23.23
CA PHE A 110 12.30 -6.44 23.34
C PHE A 110 13.35 -5.54 24.02
N PHE A 111 13.33 -4.24 23.73
CA PHE A 111 14.25 -3.28 24.33
C PHE A 111 13.75 -2.66 25.64
N GLY A 112 12.50 -2.93 26.03
CA GLY A 112 11.88 -2.36 27.23
C GLY A 112 11.66 -0.85 27.14
N LEU A 113 11.38 -0.36 25.92
CA LEU A 113 11.11 1.05 25.60
C LEU A 113 9.64 1.41 25.82
#